data_AF-A0A429MJK1-F1
#
_entry.id   AF-A0A429MJK1-F1
#
_cell.length_a   1.000
_cell.length_b   1.000
_cell.length_c   1.000
_cell.angle_alpha   90.00
_cell.angle_beta   90.00
_cell.angle_gamma   90.00
#
_symmetry.space_group_name_H-M   'P 1'
#
loop_
_entity.id
_entity.type
_entity.pdbx_description
1 polymer ?
#
loop_
_entity_poly.entity_id
_entity_poly.type
_entity_poly.pdbx_seq_one_letter_code
_entity_poly.pdbx_strand_id
1 'polypeptide(L)' 'FNTQTGKEFRQAILAVGGKDTALEAFVNFRGREPKIDALLRHQGWTNDNKTA' A
#
# COMPACT_ATOMS: atom_id res chain seq x y z
N PHE A 1 -15.40 7.09 -3.77
CA PHE A 1 -14.96 5.79 -4.32
C PHE A 1 -14.13 6.06 -5.58
N ASN A 2 -12.94 5.47 -5.72
CA ASN A 2 -12.08 5.60 -6.91
C ASN A 2 -12.08 4.28 -7.69
N THR A 3 -12.75 4.27 -8.84
CA THR A 3 -12.91 3.09 -9.71
C THR A 3 -11.58 2.61 -10.29
N GLN A 4 -10.71 3.53 -10.68
CA GLN A 4 -9.41 3.22 -11.27
C GLN A 4 -8.52 2.48 -10.27
N THR A 5 -8.42 2.97 -9.04
CA THR A 5 -7.66 2.30 -7.97
C THR A 5 -8.20 0.89 -7.69
N GLY A 6 -9.52 0.71 -7.72
CA GLY A 6 -10.13 -0.60 -7.55
C GLY A 6 -9.78 -1.59 -8.67
N LYS A 7 -9.73 -1.11 -9.93
CA LYS A 7 -9.31 -1.91 -11.09
C LYS A 7 -7.84 -2.32 -10.96
N GLU A 8 -6.97 -1.38 -10.62
CA GLU A 8 -5.54 -1.63 -10.42
C GLU A 8 -5.29 -2.64 -9.29
N PHE A 9 -5.98 -2.52 -8.17
CA PHE A 9 -5.87 -3.47 -7.06
C PHE A 9 -6.28 -4.88 -7.47
N ARG A 10 -7.38 -5.01 -8.22
CA ARG A 10 -7.83 -6.31 -8.73
C ARG A 10 -6.77 -6.95 -9.64
N GLN A 11 -6.15 -6.16 -10.51
CA GLN A 11 -5.17 -6.66 -11.47
C GLN A 11 -3.84 -7.03 -10.82
N ALA A 12 -3.33 -6.18 -9.91
CA ALA A 12 -1.98 -6.34 -9.35
C ALA A 12 -1.94 -7.21 -8.07
N ILE A 13 -3.01 -7.24 -7.27
CA ILE A 13 -3.02 -7.97 -5.99
C ILE A 13 -3.88 -9.23 -6.07
N LEU A 14 -5.12 -9.13 -6.57
CA LEU A 14 -6.07 -10.24 -6.49
C LEU A 14 -5.88 -11.26 -7.63
N ALA A 15 -5.51 -10.81 -8.83
CA ALA A 15 -5.46 -11.67 -10.02
C ALA A 15 -4.13 -12.43 -10.19
N VAL A 16 -3.03 -11.98 -9.56
CA VAL A 16 -1.69 -12.55 -9.78
C VAL A 16 -1.47 -13.87 -9.03
N GLY A 17 -2.22 -14.13 -7.96
CA GLY A 17 -2.08 -15.35 -7.16
C GLY A 17 -0.64 -15.54 -6.65
N GLY A 18 -0.16 -16.79 -6.61
CA GLY A 18 1.21 -17.12 -6.19
C GLY A 18 2.28 -17.00 -7.29
N LYS A 19 1.93 -16.46 -8.46
CA LYS A 19 2.89 -16.25 -9.55
C LYS A 19 3.89 -15.15 -9.21
N ASP A 20 3.38 -14.03 -8.68
CA ASP A 20 4.19 -12.89 -8.25
C ASP A 20 4.35 -12.98 -6.73
N THR A 21 5.54 -12.62 -6.23
CA THR A 21 5.73 -12.50 -4.78
C THR A 21 4.88 -11.37 -4.22
N ALA A 22 4.59 -11.40 -2.92
CA ALA A 22 3.82 -10.35 -2.27
C ALA A 22 4.47 -8.96 -2.42
N LEU A 23 5.81 -8.89 -2.46
CA LEU A 23 6.54 -7.64 -2.66
C LEU A 23 6.38 -7.11 -4.08
N GLU A 24 6.54 -7.97 -5.10
CA GLU A 24 6.35 -7.59 -6.51
C GLU A 24 4.93 -7.12 -6.77
N ALA A 25 3.93 -7.88 -6.30
CA ALA A 25 2.52 -7.50 -6.39
C ALA A 25 2.25 -6.13 -5.75
N PHE A 26 2.84 -5.88 -4.57
CA PHE A 26 2.73 -4.59 -3.89
C PHE A 26 3.35 -3.46 -4.70
N VAL A 27 4.58 -3.63 -5.20
CA VAL A 27 5.29 -2.60 -5.99
C VAL A 27 4.52 -2.33 -7.29
N ASN A 28 4.01 -3.35 -7.98
CA ASN A 28 3.19 -3.19 -9.17
C ASN A 28 1.92 -2.37 -8.91
N PHE A 29 1.29 -2.54 -7.75
CA PHE A 29 0.10 -1.75 -7.38
C PHE A 29 0.44 -0.34 -6.88
N ARG A 30 1.50 -0.18 -6.09
CA ARG A 30 1.81 1.07 -5.36
C ARG A 30 2.86 1.95 -6.01
N GLY A 31 3.58 1.44 -7.01
CA GLY A 31 4.68 2.12 -7.70
C GLY A 31 5.95 2.29 -6.85
N ARG A 32 5.99 1.71 -5.64
CA ARG A 32 7.10 1.81 -4.69
C ARG A 32 7.03 0.68 -3.68
N GLU A 33 8.15 0.46 -2.99
CA GLU A 33 8.21 -0.47 -1.85
C GLU A 33 7.33 0.00 -0.66
N PRO A 34 6.86 -0.95 0.17
CA PRO A 34 6.10 -0.63 1.38
C PRO A 34 6.97 0.14 2.37
N LYS A 35 6.35 1.05 3.13
CA LYS A 35 7.00 1.79 4.20
C LYS A 35 6.17 1.67 5.46
N ILE A 36 6.84 1.39 6.59
CA ILE A 36 6.19 1.17 7.89
C ILE A 36 5.44 2.42 8.37
N ASP A 37 5.87 3.62 7.96
CA ASP A 37 5.23 4.89 8.33
C ASP A 37 3.72 4.88 8.03
N ALA A 38 3.29 4.28 6.92
CA ALA A 38 1.87 4.22 6.58
C ALA A 38 1.04 3.51 7.65
N LEU A 39 1.56 2.42 8.22
CA LEU A 39 0.92 1.70 9.32
C LEU A 39 0.93 2.56 10.58
N LEU A 40 2.08 3.11 10.94
CA LEU A 40 2.23 3.93 12.15
C LEU A 40 1.29 5.14 12.16
N ARG A 41 1.18 5.86 11.04
CA ARG A 41 0.22 6.98 10.91
C ARG A 41 -1.23 6.56 11.19
N HIS A 42 -1.64 5.38 10.73
CA HIS A 42 -3.02 4.90 10.94
C HIS A 42 -3.25 4.40 12.37
N GLN A 43 -2.20 3.98 13.06
CA GLN A 43 -2.25 3.59 14.47
C GLN A 43 -2.06 4.79 15.43
N GLY A 44 -1.88 6.01 14.90
CA GLY A 44 -1.62 7.21 15.71
C GLY A 44 -0.19 7.29 16.27
N TRP A 45 0.75 6.51 15.73
CA TRP A 45 2.13 6.42 16.20
C TRP A 45 3.07 7.26 15.33
N THR A 46 2.68 8.51 15.06
CA THR A 46 3.54 9.46 14.37
C THR A 46 4.30 10.29 15.36
N ASN A 47 5.61 10.46 15.11
CA ASN A 47 6.41 11.48 15.76
C ASN A 47 6.01 12.86 15.23
N ASP A 48 4.75 13.24 15.41
CA ASP A 48 4.33 14.62 15.31
C ASP A 48 4.67 15.24 16.66
N ASN A 49 5.89 15.77 16.80
CA ASN A 49 6.13 16.86 17.74
C ASN A 49 5.32 18.06 17.25
N LYS A 50 4.00 18.02 17.44
CA LYS A 50 3.15 19.21 17.34
C LYS A 50 3.42 20.04 18.58
N THR A 51 4.46 20.85 18.49
CA THR A 51 4.62 22.04 19.30
C THR A 51 3.47 22.99 18.94
N ALA A 52 2.51 23.13 19.84
CA ALA A 52 1.66 24.31 20.03
C ALA A 52 0.94 24.15 21.37
#